data_AF-A0A947EYL8-F1
#
_entry.id   AF-A0A947EYL8-F1
#
_cell.length_a   1.000
_cell.length_b   1.000
_cell.length_c   1.000
_cell.angle_alpha   90.00
_cell.angle_beta   90.00
_cell.angle_gamma   90.00
#
_symmetry.space_group_name_H-M   'P 1'
#
loop_
_entity.id
_entity.type
_entity.pdbx_description
1 polymer ?
#
loop_
_entity_poly.entity_id
_entity_poly.type
_entity_poly.pdbx_seq_one_letter_code
_entity_poly.pdbx_strand_id
1 'polypeptide(L)' 'YRAAAISYSGNLREEKYNTKIKELLDIVTMKGLQPIGEPFSAGYDPPWTLPFLKRNEVLVIVE' A
#
# COMPACT_ATOMS: atom_id res chain seq x y z
N TYR A 1 10.18 12.13 -8.67
CA TYR A 1 9.82 10.78 -8.21
C TYR A 1 8.32 10.60 -8.32
N ARG A 2 7.85 9.56 -9.00
CA ARG A 2 6.45 9.17 -9.02
C ARG A 2 6.28 8.04 -7.99
N ALA A 3 5.12 7.97 -7.35
CA ALA A 3 4.79 6.89 -6.45
C ALA A 3 3.44 6.30 -6.87
N ALA A 4 3.36 4.98 -6.87
CA ALA A 4 2.10 4.27 -6.99
C ALA A 4 1.64 3.90 -5.58
N ALA A 5 0.35 4.09 -5.30
CA ALA A 5 -0.23 3.79 -4.00
C ALA A 5 -1.59 3.08 -4.14
N ILE A 6 -1.88 2.17 -3.22
CA ILE A 6 -3.21 1.59 -3.01
C ILE A 6 -3.64 1.85 -1.56
N SER A 7 -4.79 2.49 -1.40
CA SER A 7 -5.43 2.68 -0.10
C SER A 7 -6.34 1.49 0.24
N TYR A 8 -6.32 1.03 1.49
CA TYR A 8 -7.16 -0.05 2.00
C TYR A 8 -7.57 0.20 3.46
N SER A 9 -8.75 -0.33 3.81
CA SER A 9 -9.28 -0.23 5.17
C SER A 9 -9.02 -1.48 6.01
N GLY A 10 -9.10 -1.36 7.33
CA GLY A 10 -8.92 -2.45 8.29
C GLY A 10 -7.68 -2.31 9.17
N ASN A 11 -7.46 -3.29 10.04
CA ASN A 11 -6.22 -3.35 10.81
C ASN A 11 -5.02 -3.73 9.93
N LEU A 12 -3.85 -3.19 10.30
CA LEU A 12 -2.55 -3.62 9.78
C LEU A 12 -2.31 -5.07 10.19
N ARG A 13 -2.56 -5.99 9.26
CA ARG A 13 -2.15 -7.40 9.36
C ARG A 13 -1.11 -7.64 8.29
N GLU A 14 -0.05 -8.36 8.64
CA GLU A 14 1.05 -8.68 7.72
C GLU A 14 0.57 -9.41 6.46
N GLU A 15 -0.39 -10.35 6.60
CA GLU A 15 -1.01 -11.04 5.46
C GLU A 15 -1.69 -10.07 4.48
N LYS A 16 -2.41 -9.07 5.02
CA LYS A 16 -3.12 -8.07 4.22
C LYS A 16 -2.13 -7.11 3.56
N TYR A 17 -1.07 -6.74 4.27
CA TYR A 17 0.04 -5.95 3.74
C TYR A 17 0.70 -6.63 2.55
N ASN A 18 1.11 -7.90 2.70
CA ASN A 18 1.74 -8.69 1.64
C ASN A 18 0.81 -8.87 0.43
N THR A 19 -0.48 -9.08 0.68
CA THR A 19 -1.48 -9.18 -0.40
C THR A 19 -1.60 -7.86 -1.17
N LYS A 20 -1.67 -6.73 -0.46
CA LYS A 20 -1.81 -5.41 -1.06
C LYS A 20 -0.55 -4.96 -1.81
N ILE A 21 0.63 -5.35 -1.34
CA ILE A 21 1.89 -5.13 -2.06
C ILE A 21 1.92 -5.91 -3.37
N LYS A 22 1.56 -7.19 -3.36
CA LYS A 22 1.51 -7.98 -4.59
C LYS A 22 0.56 -7.34 -5.60
N GLU A 23 -0.64 -6.96 -5.15
CA GLU A 23 -1.61 -6.23 -5.97
C GLU A 23 -1.04 -4.91 -6.53
N LEU A 24 -0.31 -4.14 -5.72
CA LEU A 24 0.35 -2.91 -6.16
C LEU A 24 1.38 -3.18 -7.26
N LEU A 25 2.25 -4.18 -7.06
CA LEU A 25 3.30 -4.55 -8.00
C LEU A 25 2.73 -5.09 -9.31
N ASP A 26 1.66 -5.89 -9.25
CA ASP A 26 0.94 -6.38 -10.43
C ASP A 26 0.36 -5.21 -11.24
N ILE A 27 -0.28 -4.23 -10.58
CA ILE A 27 -0.85 -3.05 -11.25
C ILE A 27 0.26 -2.18 -11.85
N VAL A 28 1.35 -1.96 -11.12
CA VAL A 28 2.52 -1.19 -11.58
C VAL A 28 3.11 -1.84 -12.84
N THR A 29 3.33 -3.16 -12.80
CA THR A 29 3.85 -3.94 -13.93
C THR A 29 2.89 -3.92 -15.11
N MET A 30 1.59 -4.09 -14.87
CA MET A 30 0.55 -4.04 -15.91
C MET A 30 0.47 -2.67 -16.59
N LYS A 31 0.79 -1.59 -15.87
CA LYS A 31 0.89 -0.23 -16.43
C LYS A 31 2.23 0.07 -17.11
N GLY A 32 3.15 -0.89 -17.16
CA GLY A 32 4.49 -0.71 -17.72
C GLY A 32 5.39 0.20 -16.89
N LEU A 33 5.08 0.39 -15.61
CA LEU A 33 5.88 1.17 -14.67
C LEU A 33 6.87 0.23 -13.97
N GLN A 34 8.06 0.75 -13.64
CA GLN A 34 9.07 -0.04 -12.92
C GLN A 34 9.13 0.39 -11.45
N PRO A 35 8.92 -0.52 -10.49
CA PRO A 35 9.07 -0.20 -9.08
C PRO A 35 10.54 0.05 -8.75
N ILE A 36 10.82 1.19 -8.13
CA ILE A 36 12.13 1.58 -7.61
C ILE A 36 12.11 1.39 -6.10
N GLY A 37 12.92 0.45 -5.60
CA GLY A 37 13.11 0.23 -4.16
C GLY A 37 12.03 -0.63 -3.49
N GLU A 38 12.00 -0.57 -2.16
CA GLU A 38 11.12 -1.42 -1.35
C GLU A 38 9.75 -0.78 -1.13
N PRO A 39 8.65 -1.55 -1.24
CA PRO A 39 7.32 -1.07 -0.89
C PRO A 39 7.20 -0.84 0.62
N PHE A 40 6.47 0.20 1.01
CA PHE A 40 6.25 0.55 2.41
C PHE A 40 4.77 0.85 2.68
N SER A 41 4.34 0.69 3.93
CA SER A 41 2.98 1.08 4.35
C SER A 41 2.98 2.40 5.10
N ALA A 42 1.93 3.19 4.86
CA ALA A 42 1.61 4.39 5.61
C ALA A 42 0.26 4.19 6.30
N GLY A 43 0.26 4.16 7.64
CA GLY A 43 -0.93 4.17 8.47
C GLY A 43 -1.03 5.52 9.17
N TYR A 44 -2.06 6.31 8.85
CA TYR A 44 -2.24 7.65 9.43
C TYR A 44 -3.10 7.65 10.69
N ASP A 45 -3.73 6.51 11.00
CA ASP A 45 -4.76 6.45 12.01
C ASP A 45 -4.23 6.13 13.42
N PRO A 46 -4.67 6.89 14.42
CA PRO A 46 -4.37 6.59 15.81
C PRO A 46 -5.02 5.29 16.32
N PRO A 47 -4.55 4.72 17.44
CA PRO A 47 -5.01 3.42 17.93
C PRO A 47 -6.51 3.39 18.29
N TRP A 48 -7.12 4.54 18.58
CA TRP A 48 -8.56 4.66 18.90
C TRP A 48 -9.47 4.77 17.68
N THR A 49 -8.93 4.81 16.45
CA THR A 49 -9.76 4.81 15.23
C THR A 49 -10.42 3.45 15.04
N LEU A 50 -11.72 3.45 14.77
CA LEU A 50 -12.48 2.22 14.52
C LEU A 50 -11.89 1.44 13.33
N PRO A 51 -11.80 0.09 13.39
CA PRO A 51 -11.08 -0.70 12.39
C PRO A 51 -11.53 -0.47 10.94
N PHE A 52 -12.81 -0.18 10.73
CA PHE A 52 -13.39 0.08 9.40
C PHE A 52 -13.18 1.52 8.90
N LEU A 53 -12.82 2.46 9.79
CA LEU A 53 -12.47 3.84 9.44
C LEU A 53 -10.98 4.03 9.19
N LYS A 54 -10.14 3.09 9.64
CA LYS A 54 -8.70 3.15 9.40
C LYS A 54 -8.40 3.15 7.91
N ARG A 55 -7.57 4.09 7.48
CA ARG A 55 -6.97 4.24 6.17
C ARG A 55 -5.50 3.86 6.26
N ASN A 56 -5.17 2.77 5.60
CA ASN A 56 -3.79 2.35 5.39
C ASN A 56 -3.50 2.43 3.91
N GLU A 57 -2.26 2.76 3.57
CA GLU A 57 -1.81 2.84 2.19
C GLU A 57 -0.55 2.01 2.04
N VAL A 58 -0.44 1.26 0.95
CA VAL A 58 0.84 0.68 0.50
C VAL A 58 1.35 1.50 -0.66
N LEU A 59 2.63 1.86 -0.61
CA LEU A 59 3.28 2.72 -1.58
C LEU A 59 4.53 2.04 -2.13
N VAL A 60 4.81 2.27 -3.40
CA VAL A 60 6.07 1.94 -4.04
C VAL A 60 6.48 3.11 -4.94
N ILE A 61 7.76 3.48 -4.90
CA ILE A 61 8.29 4.48 -5.82
C ILE A 61 8.35 3.84 -7.20
N VAL A 62 8.02 4.57 -8.25
CA VAL A 62 8.06 4.08 -9.64
C VAL A 62 8.78 5.08 -10.55
N GLU A 63 9.42 4.56 -11.58
CA GLU A 63 10.00 5.35 -12.70
C GLU A 63 8.96 5.63 -13.79
#